data_AF-A0A9X9BYX4-F1
#
_entry.id   AF-A0A9X9BYX4-F1
#
_cell.length_a   1.000
_cell.length_b   1.000
_cell.length_c   1.000
_cell.angle_alpha   90.00
_cell.angle_beta   90.00
_cell.angle_gamma   90.00
#
_symmetry.space_group_name_H-M   'P 1'
#
loop_
_entity.id
_entity.type
_entity.pdbx_description
1 polymer ?
#
loop_
_entity_poly.entity_id
_entity_poly.type
_entity_poly.pdbx_seq_one_letter_code
_entity_poly.pdbx_strand_id
1 'polypeptide(L)'
;MTYEKTTQVQYSASPGINGIIASFEAAESLDGFTDEFLTHVWDIDTCGTFGLDIWGKIVGVSRTIRVDFEPDYFGFREARNPTTPNYSMPFNQAPFYRGEALSGVVRLENEPYRRLIKAKAFANITDATIPAINRFLTMLFRDQGKVYCTSGRDMTMSIVFEFVPSLSGVAIVQNPDVMPAPSGVSVSLIIDVKE
;
A
#
# COMPACT_ATOMS: atom_id res chain seq x y z
N MET A 1 -3.83 -30.80 -9.19
CA MET A 1 -4.85 -31.66 -9.81
C MET A 1 -4.15 -32.81 -10.53
N THR A 2 -4.09 -34.00 -9.93
CA THR A 2 -3.41 -35.18 -10.52
C THR A 2 -4.04 -35.59 -11.87
N TYR A 3 -3.23 -35.71 -12.93
CA TYR A 3 -3.68 -36.03 -14.30
C TYR A 3 -4.49 -37.34 -14.41
N GLU A 4 -4.32 -38.25 -13.45
CA GLU A 4 -5.07 -39.50 -13.36
C GLU A 4 -6.58 -39.28 -13.21
N LYS A 5 -7.00 -38.11 -12.71
CA LYS A 5 -8.42 -37.75 -12.57
C LYS A 5 -9.02 -37.16 -13.84
N THR A 6 -8.18 -36.76 -14.80
CA THR A 6 -8.60 -36.14 -16.07
C THR A 6 -8.46 -37.09 -17.26
N THR A 7 -7.76 -38.21 -17.12
CA THR A 7 -7.71 -39.25 -18.14
C THR A 7 -9.06 -39.95 -18.29
N GLN A 8 -9.49 -40.17 -19.53
CA GLN A 8 -10.71 -40.91 -19.80
C GLN A 8 -10.57 -42.37 -19.37
N VAL A 9 -11.63 -42.93 -18.81
CA VAL A 9 -11.66 -44.29 -18.22
C VAL A 9 -11.17 -45.37 -19.20
N GLN A 10 -11.47 -45.24 -20.49
CA GLN A 10 -11.05 -46.20 -21.52
C GLN A 10 -9.52 -46.28 -21.73
N TYR A 11 -8.77 -45.25 -21.31
CA TYR A 11 -7.32 -45.19 -21.45
C TYR A 11 -6.57 -45.30 -20.12
N SER A 12 -7.28 -45.39 -18.98
CA SER A 12 -6.69 -45.41 -17.64
C SER A 12 -5.71 -46.56 -17.42
N ALA A 13 -5.91 -47.70 -18.09
CA ALA A 13 -5.08 -48.89 -17.99
C ALA A 13 -3.98 -48.99 -19.07
N SER A 14 -3.86 -48.01 -19.99
CA SER A 14 -2.90 -48.07 -21.10
C SER A 14 -1.49 -47.62 -20.67
N PRO A 15 -0.47 -48.51 -20.64
CA PRO A 15 0.86 -48.14 -20.16
C PRO A 15 1.56 -47.14 -21.08
N GLY A 16 1.33 -47.22 -22.40
CA GLY A 16 1.97 -46.33 -23.38
C GLY A 16 1.44 -44.90 -23.30
N ILE A 17 0.12 -44.73 -23.18
CA ILE A 17 -0.51 -43.40 -23.06
C ILE A 17 -0.13 -42.77 -21.72
N ASN A 18 -0.24 -43.52 -20.62
CA ASN A 18 0.14 -43.02 -19.30
C ASN A 18 1.64 -42.68 -19.22
N GLY A 19 2.51 -43.44 -19.89
CA GLY A 19 3.93 -43.12 -19.97
C GLY A 19 4.22 -41.81 -20.70
N ILE A 20 3.53 -41.53 -21.81
CA ILE A 20 3.63 -40.24 -22.51
C ILE A 20 3.12 -39.11 -21.62
N ILE A 21 1.95 -39.25 -21.00
CA ILE A 21 1.38 -38.22 -20.13
C ILE A 21 2.28 -37.95 -18.92
N ALA A 22 2.81 -38.99 -18.29
CA ALA A 22 3.76 -38.84 -17.18
C ALA A 22 5.05 -38.13 -17.60
N SER A 23 5.55 -38.38 -18.82
CA SER A 23 6.71 -37.66 -19.34
C SER A 23 6.44 -36.18 -19.58
N PHE A 24 5.22 -35.83 -20.02
CA PHE A 24 4.79 -34.44 -20.16
C PHE A 24 4.60 -33.76 -18.81
N GLU A 25 3.94 -34.41 -17.85
CA GLU A 25 3.74 -33.88 -16.49
C GLU A 25 5.09 -33.64 -15.78
N ALA A 26 6.07 -34.52 -15.99
CA ALA A 26 7.40 -34.35 -15.43
C ALA A 26 8.19 -33.20 -16.09
N ALA A 27 7.92 -32.90 -17.36
CA ALA A 27 8.55 -31.80 -18.09
C ALA A 27 7.89 -30.44 -17.77
N GLU A 28 6.56 -30.42 -17.73
CA GLU A 28 5.72 -29.24 -17.55
C GLU A 28 4.57 -29.61 -16.61
N SER A 29 4.81 -29.53 -15.29
CA SER A 29 3.78 -29.80 -14.31
C SER A 29 2.86 -28.59 -14.18
N LEU A 30 1.58 -28.77 -14.50
CA LEU A 30 0.60 -27.71 -14.35
C LEU A 30 0.40 -27.33 -12.88
N ASP A 31 0.54 -28.30 -11.97
CA ASP A 31 0.43 -28.10 -10.53
C ASP A 31 1.58 -27.24 -10.01
N GLY A 32 2.82 -27.59 -10.37
CA GLY A 32 4.00 -26.80 -10.02
C GLY A 32 3.92 -25.37 -10.56
N PHE A 33 3.54 -25.22 -11.83
CA PHE A 33 3.31 -23.90 -12.43
C PHE A 33 2.20 -23.12 -11.70
N THR A 34 1.09 -23.77 -11.34
CA THR A 34 -0.04 -23.10 -10.67
C THR A 34 0.37 -22.60 -9.30
N ASP A 35 1.09 -23.41 -8.52
CA ASP A 35 1.59 -23.02 -7.19
C ASP A 35 2.61 -21.86 -7.29
N GLU A 36 3.51 -21.92 -8.28
CA GLU A 36 4.47 -20.85 -8.57
C GLU A 36 3.74 -19.56 -8.97
N PHE A 37 2.75 -19.66 -9.85
CA PHE A 37 1.92 -18.54 -10.27
C PHE A 37 1.13 -17.93 -9.10
N LEU A 38 0.48 -18.77 -8.29
CA LEU A 38 -0.28 -18.31 -7.13
C LEU A 38 0.63 -17.60 -6.13
N THR A 39 1.83 -18.12 -5.88
CA THR A 39 2.78 -17.52 -4.93
C THR A 39 3.41 -16.23 -5.48
N HIS A 40 3.91 -16.24 -6.72
CA HIS A 40 4.70 -15.12 -7.24
C HIS A 40 3.87 -14.02 -7.92
N VAL A 41 2.64 -14.31 -8.33
CA VAL A 41 1.76 -13.38 -9.05
C VAL A 41 0.50 -13.06 -8.27
N TRP A 42 -0.21 -14.07 -7.75
CA TRP A 42 -1.57 -13.88 -7.25
C TRP A 42 -1.65 -13.53 -5.76
N ASP A 43 -0.80 -14.10 -4.92
CA ASP A 43 -0.78 -13.84 -3.48
C ASP A 43 -0.19 -12.46 -3.18
N ILE A 44 -1.01 -11.57 -2.62
CA ILE A 44 -0.63 -10.20 -2.30
C ILE A 44 0.37 -10.11 -1.14
N ASP A 45 0.70 -11.18 -0.42
CA ASP A 45 1.72 -11.17 0.63
C ASP A 45 3.09 -11.64 0.13
N THR A 46 3.11 -12.51 -0.87
CA THR A 46 4.34 -13.14 -1.38
C THR A 46 4.74 -12.70 -2.78
N CYS A 47 3.82 -12.12 -3.56
CA CYS A 47 4.11 -11.72 -4.93
C CYS A 47 5.23 -10.68 -5.04
N GLY A 48 6.00 -10.79 -6.12
CA GLY A 48 7.09 -9.89 -6.45
C GLY A 48 6.61 -8.63 -7.19
N THR A 49 7.55 -7.93 -7.83
CA THR A 49 7.29 -6.67 -8.53
C THR A 49 6.21 -6.80 -9.61
N PHE A 50 6.25 -7.89 -10.39
CA PHE A 50 5.31 -8.15 -11.48
C PHE A 50 3.87 -8.35 -10.99
N GLY A 51 3.66 -9.22 -9.99
CA GLY A 51 2.35 -9.46 -9.40
C GLY A 51 1.77 -8.20 -8.75
N LEU A 52 2.60 -7.45 -8.02
CA LEU A 52 2.19 -6.18 -7.42
C LEU A 52 1.75 -5.15 -8.47
N ASP A 53 2.42 -5.08 -9.62
CA ASP A 53 2.06 -4.14 -10.68
C ASP A 53 0.72 -4.54 -11.35
N ILE A 54 0.40 -5.85 -11.42
CA ILE A 54 -0.93 -6.33 -11.85
C ILE A 54 -1.99 -5.95 -10.82
N TRP A 55 -1.75 -6.24 -9.54
CA TRP A 55 -2.66 -5.87 -8.46
C TRP A 55 -2.94 -4.37 -8.45
N GLY A 56 -1.91 -3.53 -8.58
CA GLY A 56 -2.06 -2.08 -8.69
C GLY A 56 -2.97 -1.65 -9.84
N LYS A 57 -2.84 -2.25 -11.03
CA LYS A 57 -3.75 -2.00 -12.16
C LYS A 57 -5.19 -2.40 -11.84
N ILE A 58 -5.40 -3.52 -11.14
CA ILE A 58 -6.73 -4.00 -10.75
C ILE A 58 -7.40 -3.04 -9.77
N VAL A 59 -6.67 -2.58 -8.74
CA VAL A 59 -7.23 -1.66 -7.73
C VAL A 59 -7.25 -0.18 -8.17
N GLY A 60 -6.55 0.14 -9.26
CA GLY A 60 -6.47 1.49 -9.83
C GLY A 60 -5.43 2.39 -9.16
N VAL A 61 -4.28 1.85 -8.77
CA VAL A 61 -3.17 2.64 -8.18
C VAL A 61 -1.87 2.42 -8.95
N SER A 62 -1.10 3.50 -9.05
CA SER A 62 0.26 3.51 -9.58
C SER A 62 1.30 3.29 -8.47
N ARG A 63 2.42 2.67 -8.83
CA ARG A 63 3.62 2.57 -7.98
C ARG A 63 4.33 3.92 -7.81
N THR A 64 4.08 4.87 -8.70
CA THR A 64 4.55 6.24 -8.56
C THR A 64 3.50 7.07 -7.85
N ILE A 65 3.90 7.68 -6.74
CA ILE A 65 3.09 8.67 -6.03
C ILE A 65 3.76 10.02 -6.14
N ARG A 66 2.93 11.05 -6.32
CA ARG A 66 3.35 12.44 -6.13
C ARG A 66 3.32 12.70 -4.65
N VAL A 67 4.48 13.06 -4.11
CA VAL A 67 4.58 13.57 -2.75
C VAL A 67 4.82 15.07 -2.89
N ASP A 68 3.86 15.84 -2.40
CA ASP A 68 4.06 17.26 -2.18
C ASP A 68 4.94 17.37 -0.94
N PHE A 69 6.25 17.41 -1.18
CA PHE A 69 7.22 17.65 -0.14
C PHE A 69 7.42 19.16 -0.05
N GLU A 70 7.17 19.72 1.13
CA GLU A 70 7.62 21.05 1.48
C GLU A 70 8.86 20.86 2.36
N PRO A 71 10.08 20.88 1.78
CA PRO A 71 11.31 20.81 2.56
C PRO A 71 11.35 21.92 3.59
N ASP A 72 12.08 21.67 4.67
CA ASP A 72 12.59 22.77 5.48
C ASP A 72 13.58 23.58 4.63
N TYR A 73 13.39 24.90 4.63
CA TYR A 73 14.25 25.82 3.89
C TYR A 73 15.09 26.64 4.86
N PHE A 74 16.19 27.18 4.34
CA PHE A 74 16.92 28.21 5.04
C PHE A 74 16.01 29.42 5.26
N GLY A 75 15.95 29.90 6.50
CA GLY A 75 15.10 31.03 6.87
C GLY A 75 15.54 31.71 8.15
N PHE A 76 15.09 32.94 8.34
CA PHE A 76 15.31 33.71 9.56
C PHE A 76 14.21 33.44 10.59
N ARG A 77 14.51 33.59 11.88
CA ARG A 77 13.55 33.31 12.97
C ARG A 77 12.30 34.19 12.88
N GLU A 78 12.41 35.36 12.27
CA GLU A 78 11.33 36.32 12.03
C GLU A 78 10.31 35.82 10.99
N ALA A 79 10.71 34.89 10.12
CA ALA A 79 9.84 34.26 9.14
C ALA A 79 9.10 33.02 9.69
N ARG A 80 9.22 32.74 10.99
CA ARG A 80 8.58 31.59 11.65
C ARG A 80 7.05 31.74 11.61
N ASN A 81 6.39 30.86 10.86
CA ASN A 81 4.95 30.72 10.85
C ASN A 81 4.51 29.73 11.96
N PRO A 82 3.56 30.08 12.83
CA PRO A 82 3.07 29.17 13.88
C PRO A 82 2.44 27.87 13.37
N THR A 83 2.01 27.84 12.09
CA THR A 83 1.39 26.66 11.46
C THR A 83 2.42 25.72 10.81
N THR A 84 3.62 26.19 10.48
CA THR A 84 4.72 25.40 9.91
C THR A 84 6.01 25.61 10.72
N PRO A 85 6.17 24.90 11.86
CA PRO A 85 7.23 25.18 12.83
C PRO A 85 8.66 25.05 12.29
N ASN A 86 8.87 24.26 11.24
CA ASN A 86 10.18 23.88 10.73
C ASN A 86 10.70 24.75 9.56
N TYR A 87 9.96 25.80 9.17
CA TYR A 87 10.27 26.63 7.99
C TYR A 87 11.55 27.50 8.13
N SER A 88 12.16 27.60 9.32
CA SER A 88 13.35 28.45 9.55
C SER A 88 14.54 27.63 10.08
N MET A 89 15.29 27.01 9.17
CA MET A 89 16.56 26.35 9.52
C MET A 89 17.74 27.33 9.39
N PRO A 90 18.74 27.27 10.30
CA PRO A 90 19.90 28.15 10.25
C PRO A 90 20.85 27.80 9.10
N PHE A 91 21.92 28.59 8.94
CA PHE A 91 22.92 28.37 7.89
C PHE A 91 23.49 26.94 7.94
N ASN A 92 23.75 26.40 6.75
CA ASN A 92 24.32 25.06 6.53
C ASN A 92 23.46 23.89 7.06
N GLN A 93 22.16 24.10 7.25
CA GLN A 93 21.22 23.02 7.63
C GLN A 93 20.15 22.74 6.56
N ALA A 94 19.82 23.70 5.70
CA ALA A 94 18.79 23.55 4.68
C ALA A 94 19.11 24.37 3.41
N PRO A 95 18.58 23.98 2.22
CA PRO A 95 18.75 24.75 0.99
C PRO A 95 17.91 26.04 1.00
N PHE A 96 18.29 27.01 0.16
CA PHE A 96 17.47 28.19 -0.10
C PHE A 96 16.20 27.84 -0.88
N TYR A 97 15.07 28.47 -0.53
CA TYR A 97 13.83 28.36 -1.29
C TYR A 97 14.01 28.85 -2.73
N ARG A 98 13.58 28.05 -3.72
CA ARG A 98 13.77 28.34 -5.15
C ARG A 98 12.53 28.89 -5.87
N GLY A 99 11.41 29.08 -5.16
CA GLY A 99 10.18 29.63 -5.76
C GLY A 99 9.24 28.60 -6.39
N GLU A 100 9.60 27.33 -6.44
CA GLU A 100 8.74 26.25 -6.92
C GLU A 100 8.60 25.15 -5.87
N ALA A 101 7.38 24.62 -5.74
CA ALA A 101 7.12 23.44 -4.92
C ALA A 101 7.86 22.24 -5.53
N LEU A 102 8.71 21.59 -4.73
CA LEU A 102 9.40 20.37 -5.15
C LEU A 102 8.40 19.20 -5.08
N SER A 103 7.54 19.08 -6.10
CA SER A 103 6.76 17.85 -6.27
C SER A 103 7.71 16.74 -6.75
N GLY A 104 8.01 15.81 -5.85
CA GLY A 104 8.82 14.64 -6.16
C GLY A 104 7.92 13.51 -6.62
N VAL A 105 8.11 13.02 -7.85
CA VAL A 105 7.55 11.72 -8.25
C VAL A 105 8.45 10.64 -7.66
N VAL A 106 7.98 9.98 -6.61
CA VAL A 106 8.72 8.90 -5.95
C VAL A 106 8.14 7.56 -6.41
N ARG A 107 9.01 6.65 -6.86
CA ARG A 107 8.63 5.26 -7.13
C ARG A 107 8.73 4.46 -5.83
N LEU A 108 7.64 3.80 -5.46
CA LEU A 108 7.62 2.95 -4.28
C LEU A 108 8.32 1.61 -4.50
N GLU A 109 9.06 1.21 -3.46
CA GLU A 109 9.53 -0.16 -3.29
C GLU A 109 8.37 -1.12 -3.03
N ASN A 110 8.63 -2.43 -3.14
CA ASN A 110 7.59 -3.47 -3.08
C ASN A 110 6.76 -3.44 -1.79
N GLU A 111 7.38 -3.30 -0.62
CA GLU A 111 6.68 -3.32 0.67
C GLU A 111 5.75 -2.11 0.86
N PRO A 112 6.20 -0.86 0.70
CA PRO A 112 5.31 0.30 0.69
C PRO A 112 4.19 0.20 -0.35
N TYR A 113 4.48 -0.35 -1.52
CA TYR A 113 3.50 -0.50 -2.58
C TYR A 113 2.44 -1.56 -2.26
N ARG A 114 2.82 -2.67 -1.62
CA ARG A 114 1.90 -3.69 -1.10
C ARG A 114 0.90 -3.07 -0.12
N ARG A 115 1.38 -2.21 0.79
CA ARG A 115 0.53 -1.45 1.72
C ARG A 115 -0.41 -0.49 1.01
N LEU A 116 0.09 0.24 0.01
CA LEU A 116 -0.72 1.14 -0.81
C LEU A 116 -1.87 0.40 -1.53
N ILE A 117 -1.57 -0.75 -2.14
CA ILE A 117 -2.57 -1.59 -2.82
C ILE A 117 -3.64 -2.07 -1.83
N LYS A 118 -3.22 -2.59 -0.66
CA LYS A 118 -4.16 -3.03 0.38
C LYS A 118 -5.05 -1.88 0.87
N ALA A 119 -4.50 -0.68 1.01
CA ALA A 119 -5.26 0.51 1.36
C ALA A 119 -6.28 0.91 0.32
N LYS A 120 -5.91 0.94 -0.97
CA LYS A 120 -6.88 1.21 -2.04
C LYS A 120 -7.94 0.13 -2.16
N ALA A 121 -7.54 -1.14 -2.09
CA ALA A 121 -8.47 -2.26 -2.12
C ALA A 121 -9.51 -2.12 -1.01
N PHE A 122 -9.07 -1.77 0.21
CA PHE A 122 -9.95 -1.50 1.33
C PHE A 122 -10.88 -0.31 1.07
N ALA A 123 -10.34 0.81 0.57
CA ALA A 123 -11.15 1.99 0.24
C ALA A 123 -12.24 1.69 -0.79
N ASN A 124 -12.00 0.76 -1.72
CA ASN A 124 -12.96 0.36 -2.74
C ASN A 124 -14.08 -0.56 -2.20
N ILE A 125 -13.86 -1.29 -1.10
CA ILE A 125 -14.82 -2.30 -0.58
C ILE A 125 -15.50 -1.91 0.74
N THR A 126 -14.96 -0.92 1.45
CA THR A 126 -15.39 -0.56 2.80
C THR A 126 -16.65 0.30 2.81
N ASP A 127 -17.41 0.20 3.90
CA ASP A 127 -18.54 1.08 4.20
C ASP A 127 -18.12 2.40 4.86
N ALA A 128 -16.80 2.62 5.00
CA ALA A 128 -16.18 3.79 5.62
C ALA A 128 -16.68 4.09 7.05
N THR A 129 -17.17 3.08 7.77
CA THR A 129 -17.53 3.24 9.18
C THR A 129 -16.27 3.33 10.05
N ILE A 130 -16.33 4.09 11.15
CA ILE A 130 -15.18 4.24 12.07
C ILE A 130 -14.63 2.90 12.56
N PRO A 131 -15.46 1.89 12.94
CA PRO A 131 -14.94 0.58 13.32
C PRO A 131 -14.23 -0.14 12.18
N ALA A 132 -14.75 -0.07 10.95
CA ALA A 132 -14.11 -0.66 9.78
C ALA A 132 -12.76 0.00 9.50
N ILE A 133 -12.71 1.34 9.53
CA ILE A 133 -11.49 2.12 9.37
C ILE A 133 -10.47 1.75 10.45
N ASN A 134 -10.87 1.66 11.73
CA ASN A 134 -9.98 1.29 12.83
C ASN A 134 -9.42 -0.12 12.69
N ARG A 135 -10.26 -1.08 12.28
CA ARG A 135 -9.81 -2.45 12.00
C ARG A 135 -8.76 -2.45 10.88
N PHE A 136 -8.99 -1.69 9.83
CA PHE A 136 -8.08 -1.61 8.70
C PHE A 136 -6.77 -0.90 9.05
N LEU A 137 -6.81 0.24 9.75
CA LEU A 137 -5.62 0.95 10.23
C LEU A 137 -4.76 0.05 11.12
N THR A 138 -5.39 -0.76 11.98
CA THR A 138 -4.70 -1.75 12.81
C THR A 138 -4.03 -2.83 11.96
N MET A 139 -4.66 -3.27 10.86
CA MET A 139 -4.06 -4.25 9.95
C MET A 139 -2.90 -3.67 9.14
N LEU A 140 -2.98 -2.40 8.73
CA LEU A 140 -1.99 -1.76 7.87
C LEU A 140 -0.72 -1.36 8.64
N PHE A 141 -0.88 -0.94 9.91
CA PHE A 141 0.20 -0.39 10.74
C PHE A 141 0.56 -1.24 11.96
N ARG A 142 0.11 -2.51 11.99
CA ARG A 142 0.27 -3.42 13.15
C ARG A 142 1.69 -3.44 13.73
N ASP A 143 2.70 -3.40 12.87
CA ASP A 143 4.10 -3.54 13.26
C ASP A 143 4.77 -2.21 13.64
N GLN A 144 4.11 -1.06 13.39
CA GLN A 144 4.69 0.27 13.59
C GLN A 144 4.15 0.95 14.86
N GLY A 145 2.92 0.64 15.27
CA GLY A 145 2.34 1.15 16.50
C GLY A 145 0.83 1.32 16.42
N LYS A 146 0.28 2.05 17.39
CA LYS A 146 -1.16 2.26 17.50
C LYS A 146 -1.63 3.39 16.61
N VAL A 147 -2.62 3.09 15.75
CA VAL A 147 -3.30 4.05 14.87
C VAL A 147 -4.80 3.86 15.01
N TYR A 148 -5.54 4.94 15.12
CA TYR A 148 -6.99 4.90 15.17
C TYR A 148 -7.61 6.17 14.59
N CYS A 149 -8.83 6.03 14.10
CA CYS A 149 -9.68 7.10 13.63
C CYS A 149 -10.65 7.51 14.73
N THR A 150 -10.84 8.82 14.86
CA THR A 150 -11.82 9.48 15.72
C THR A 150 -12.75 10.34 14.87
N SER A 151 -13.97 10.59 15.33
CA SER A 151 -14.91 11.51 14.67
C SER A 151 -15.05 12.78 15.48
N GLY A 152 -14.94 13.92 14.79
CA GLY A 152 -15.14 15.25 15.37
C GLY A 152 -16.61 15.63 15.56
N ARG A 153 -17.56 14.80 15.12
CA ARG A 153 -19.03 15.04 15.16
C ARG A 153 -19.53 16.26 14.37
N ASP A 154 -18.67 16.85 13.55
CA ASP A 154 -18.87 18.06 12.76
C ASP A 154 -18.51 17.85 11.28
N MET A 155 -18.83 16.67 10.74
CA MET A 155 -18.37 16.22 9.42
C MET A 155 -16.84 16.24 9.29
N THR A 156 -16.13 16.04 10.40
CA THR A 156 -14.69 15.79 10.40
C THR A 156 -14.35 14.42 11.00
N MET A 157 -13.24 13.87 10.52
CA MET A 157 -12.59 12.71 11.09
C MET A 157 -11.09 12.98 11.22
N SER A 158 -10.50 12.43 12.28
CA SER A 158 -9.07 12.57 12.56
C SER A 158 -8.44 11.21 12.73
N ILE A 159 -7.38 10.95 11.98
CA ILE A 159 -6.54 9.77 12.16
C ILE A 159 -5.43 10.16 13.12
N VAL A 160 -5.32 9.43 14.20
CA VAL A 160 -4.32 9.66 15.24
C VAL A 160 -3.27 8.57 15.14
N PHE A 161 -2.02 8.98 14.92
CA PHE A 161 -0.84 8.13 15.00
C PHE A 161 -0.17 8.34 16.37
N GLU A 162 -0.01 7.27 17.16
CA GLU A 162 0.75 7.31 18.42
C GLU A 162 2.26 7.04 18.20
N PHE A 163 2.74 7.15 16.97
CA PHE A 163 4.14 6.98 16.57
C PHE A 163 4.48 7.91 15.40
N VAL A 164 5.77 8.05 15.08
CA VAL A 164 6.21 8.81 13.90
C VAL A 164 6.12 7.92 12.65
N PRO A 165 5.14 8.12 11.75
CA PRO A 165 5.02 7.33 10.54
C PRO A 165 6.19 7.57 9.58
N SER A 166 6.52 6.55 8.77
CA SER A 166 7.47 6.72 7.66
C SER A 166 6.89 7.68 6.62
N LEU A 167 7.74 8.37 5.85
CA LEU A 167 7.32 9.28 4.77
C LEU A 167 6.34 8.61 3.79
N SER A 168 6.58 7.34 3.46
CA SER A 168 5.67 6.53 2.64
C SER A 168 4.31 6.27 3.32
N GLY A 169 4.29 6.08 4.64
CA GLY A 169 3.07 5.88 5.41
C GLY A 169 2.21 7.14 5.46
N VAL A 170 2.83 8.31 5.66
CA VAL A 170 2.16 9.61 5.60
C VAL A 170 1.59 9.86 4.20
N ALA A 171 2.36 9.60 3.15
CA ALA A 171 1.91 9.78 1.77
C ALA A 171 0.73 8.89 1.40
N ILE A 172 0.67 7.64 1.91
CA ILE A 172 -0.47 6.74 1.71
C ILE A 172 -1.74 7.32 2.35
N VAL A 173 -1.62 7.91 3.54
CA VAL A 173 -2.76 8.37 4.33
C VAL A 173 -3.25 9.74 3.89
N GLN A 174 -2.35 10.62 3.46
CA GLN A 174 -2.68 11.93 2.92
C GLN A 174 -3.29 11.86 1.52
N ASN A 175 -3.13 10.74 0.81
CA ASN A 175 -3.70 10.59 -0.51
C ASN A 175 -5.22 10.29 -0.42
N PRO A 176 -6.09 11.23 -0.83
CA PRO A 176 -7.54 11.09 -0.69
C PRO A 176 -8.10 9.94 -1.52
N ASP A 177 -7.41 9.51 -2.57
CA ASP A 177 -7.84 8.36 -3.38
C ASP A 177 -7.65 7.02 -2.67
N VAL A 178 -6.82 6.97 -1.64
CA VAL A 178 -6.38 5.71 -1.01
C VAL A 178 -7.03 5.51 0.34
N MET A 179 -7.35 6.59 1.04
CA MET A 179 -7.95 6.49 2.36
C MET A 179 -9.48 6.53 2.29
N PRO A 180 -10.20 5.56 2.89
CA PRO A 180 -11.64 5.61 2.97
C PRO A 180 -12.10 6.75 3.89
N ALA A 181 -12.74 7.73 3.28
CA ALA A 181 -13.48 8.77 3.98
C ALA A 181 -14.94 8.72 3.51
N PRO A 182 -15.92 8.85 4.43
CA PRO A 182 -17.29 9.08 4.03
C PRO A 182 -17.42 10.36 3.20
N SER A 183 -18.34 10.37 2.25
CA SER A 183 -18.55 11.54 1.39
C SER A 183 -18.89 12.79 2.22
N GLY A 184 -18.22 13.91 1.93
CA GLY A 184 -18.42 15.18 2.61
C GLY A 184 -17.75 15.29 3.99
N VAL A 185 -16.92 14.33 4.38
CA VAL A 185 -16.17 14.38 5.64
C VAL A 185 -14.73 14.82 5.39
N SER A 186 -14.27 15.83 6.14
CA SER A 186 -12.88 16.26 6.10
C SER A 186 -12.01 15.32 6.94
N VAL A 187 -10.92 14.82 6.35
CA VAL A 187 -9.94 13.99 7.04
C VAL A 187 -8.77 14.84 7.48
N SER A 188 -8.42 14.75 8.76
CA SER A 188 -7.23 15.36 9.35
C SER A 188 -6.27 14.29 9.87
N LEU A 189 -4.97 14.56 9.79
CA LEU A 189 -3.93 13.71 10.33
C LEU A 189 -3.36 14.35 11.60
N ILE A 190 -3.37 13.61 12.70
CA ILE A 190 -2.82 14.01 13.98
C ILE A 190 -1.72 13.02 14.33
N ILE A 191 -0.53 13.53 14.66
CA ILE A 191 0.57 12.73 15.18
C ILE A 191 0.69 13.09 16.65
N ASP A 192 0.28 12.17 17.53
CA ASP A 192 0.31 12.33 18.99
C ASP A 192 1.43 11.44 19.55
N VAL A 193 2.67 11.92 19.42
CA VAL A 193 3.82 11.25 20.03
C VAL A 193 3.82 11.60 21.51
N LYS A 194 3.42 10.65 22.36
CA LYS A 194 3.64 10.78 23.80
C LYS A 194 5.15 10.75 24.06
N GLU A 195 5.66 11.83 24.65
CA GLU A 195 7.04 11.91 25.17
C GLU A 195 7.35 10.77 26.15
#